data_AF-A0A318E4N3-F1
#
_entry.id   AF-A0A318E4N3-F1
#
_cell.length_a   1.000
_cell.length_b   1.000
_cell.length_c   1.000
_cell.angle_alpha   90.00
_cell.angle_beta   90.00
_cell.angle_gamma   90.00
#
_symmetry.space_group_name_H-M   'P 1'
#
loop_
_entity.id
_entity.type
_entity.pdbx_description
1 polymer ?
#
loop_
_entity_poly.entity_id
_entity_poly.type
_entity_poly.pdbx_seq_one_letter_code
_entity_poly.pdbx_strand_id
1 'polypeptide(L)'
;MSKSGRRLLHVAAAGALALCGSAGAQVYRCEQDGVVRYTDKPCSNKARPVDLPDPVVIPAGPKADLLGEAKRRREAGTRARDAADAEWVAEHEKRKAEEERLRSGRITRTVVEGMSAGDVRRIHGEPAVVSKRESKSGIRETWSYALDGDRRLHVTFSEGRVSSVRMREPKQ
;
A
#
# COMPACT_ATOMS: atom_id res chain seq x y z
N MET A 1 67.58 71.65 -18.70
CA MET A 1 67.61 72.13 -20.11
C MET A 1 67.54 70.92 -21.04
N SER A 2 66.59 70.97 -21.99
CA SER A 2 66.54 70.32 -23.32
C SER A 2 66.84 68.82 -23.45
N LYS A 3 65.80 67.99 -23.65
CA LYS A 3 65.27 67.45 -24.94
C LYS A 3 65.89 66.08 -25.28
N SER A 4 65.13 64.99 -25.15
CA SER A 4 64.22 64.41 -26.15
C SER A 4 64.92 63.44 -27.11
N GLY A 5 64.50 62.18 -27.11
CA GLY A 5 65.05 61.14 -27.99
C GLY A 5 64.31 59.81 -27.88
N ARG A 6 63.02 59.81 -28.22
CA ARG A 6 62.12 58.66 -28.27
C ARG A 6 62.41 57.85 -29.55
N ARG A 7 62.76 56.56 -29.45
CA ARG A 7 62.47 55.57 -30.51
C ARG A 7 62.06 54.24 -29.89
N LEU A 8 60.86 53.83 -30.28
CA LEU A 8 60.26 52.52 -30.03
C LEU A 8 61.16 51.41 -30.61
N LEU A 9 61.18 50.26 -29.95
CA LEU A 9 61.04 48.98 -30.65
C LEU A 9 60.34 48.00 -29.69
N HIS A 10 59.07 47.73 -29.95
CA HIS A 10 58.38 46.55 -29.44
C HIS A 10 58.81 45.38 -30.33
N VAL A 11 59.39 44.33 -29.74
CA VAL A 11 59.42 43.01 -30.36
C VAL A 11 58.79 42.04 -29.38
N ALA A 12 57.67 41.51 -29.83
CA ALA A 12 56.79 40.60 -29.11
C ALA A 12 57.51 39.31 -28.71
N ALA A 13 57.55 39.01 -27.41
CA ALA A 13 57.79 37.67 -26.90
C ALA A 13 56.42 36.99 -26.67
N ALA A 14 55.68 36.77 -27.76
CA ALA A 14 54.46 35.98 -27.80
C ALA A 14 54.78 34.71 -28.61
N GLY A 15 55.20 33.64 -27.94
CA GLY A 15 55.57 32.41 -28.63
C GLY A 15 56.17 31.33 -27.73
N ALA A 16 55.44 30.90 -26.69
CA ALA A 16 55.83 29.72 -25.90
C ALA A 16 54.62 29.02 -25.24
N LEU A 17 53.51 28.88 -25.96
CA LEU A 17 52.28 28.23 -25.43
C LEU A 17 51.68 27.19 -26.40
N ALA A 18 52.50 26.50 -27.20
CA ALA A 18 51.97 25.58 -28.23
C ALA A 18 52.66 24.21 -28.31
N LEU A 19 53.06 23.61 -27.18
CA LEU A 19 53.60 22.22 -27.17
C LEU A 19 53.08 21.34 -26.03
N CYS A 20 51.95 21.68 -25.40
CA CYS A 20 51.17 20.66 -24.68
C CYS A 20 50.38 19.85 -25.70
N GLY A 21 51.07 18.97 -26.42
CA GLY A 21 50.41 17.93 -27.21
C GLY A 21 49.47 17.14 -26.30
N SER A 22 48.22 16.99 -26.71
CA SER A 22 47.28 16.07 -26.06
C SER A 22 47.90 14.67 -26.10
N ALA A 23 48.42 14.20 -24.97
CA ALA A 23 48.76 12.80 -24.81
C ALA A 23 47.45 12.01 -24.89
N GLY A 24 47.13 11.47 -26.07
CA GLY A 24 46.04 10.51 -26.21
C GLY A 24 46.27 9.38 -25.21
N ALA A 25 45.26 9.05 -24.41
CA ALA A 25 45.36 8.02 -23.38
C ALA A 25 45.72 6.68 -24.04
N GLN A 26 46.98 6.28 -23.93
CA GLN A 26 47.51 5.03 -24.47
C GLN A 26 47.69 4.05 -23.32
N VAL A 27 47.19 2.83 -23.48
CA VAL A 27 47.38 1.76 -22.49
C VAL A 27 48.55 0.91 -22.92
N TYR A 28 49.51 0.67 -22.03
CA TYR A 28 50.67 -0.17 -22.25
C TYR A 28 50.55 -1.45 -21.44
N ARG A 29 50.92 -2.59 -22.04
CA ARG A 29 51.02 -3.88 -21.35
C ARG A 29 52.44 -4.07 -20.85
N CYS A 30 52.60 -4.20 -19.55
CA CYS A 30 53.88 -4.29 -18.86
C CYS A 30 53.95 -5.57 -18.04
N GLU A 31 55.13 -6.17 -17.97
CA GLU A 31 55.39 -7.35 -17.15
C GLU A 31 56.40 -6.96 -16.07
N GLN A 32 55.99 -7.06 -14.81
CA GLN A 32 56.80 -6.75 -13.63
C GLN A 32 56.68 -7.93 -12.66
N ASP A 33 57.81 -8.50 -12.27
CA ASP A 33 57.88 -9.64 -11.33
C ASP A 33 56.99 -10.84 -11.74
N GLY A 34 56.89 -11.10 -13.05
CA GLY A 34 56.06 -12.18 -13.62
C GLY A 34 54.55 -11.86 -13.67
N VAL A 35 54.15 -10.64 -13.32
CA VAL A 35 52.74 -10.20 -13.35
C VAL A 35 52.53 -9.18 -14.47
N VAL A 36 51.51 -9.45 -15.30
CA VAL A 36 51.07 -8.52 -16.34
C VAL A 36 50.24 -7.40 -15.73
N ARG A 37 50.63 -6.16 -15.98
CA ARG A 37 49.91 -4.94 -15.58
C ARG A 37 49.66 -4.05 -16.80
N TYR A 38 48.51 -3.38 -16.80
CA TYR A 38 48.18 -2.37 -17.80
C TYR A 38 48.32 -0.99 -17.16
N THR A 39 49.01 -0.09 -17.85
CA THR A 39 49.38 1.24 -17.34
C THR A 39 49.16 2.29 -18.43
N ASP A 40 48.86 3.52 -18.03
CA ASP A 40 48.72 4.68 -18.92
C ASP A 40 50.07 5.31 -19.32
N LYS A 41 51.18 4.75 -18.82
CA LYS A 41 52.56 5.16 -19.11
C LYS A 41 53.43 3.98 -19.57
N PRO A 42 54.41 4.20 -20.46
CA PRO A 42 55.31 3.15 -20.90
C PRO A 42 56.20 2.66 -19.75
N CYS A 43 56.27 1.34 -19.54
CA CYS A 43 57.17 0.74 -18.54
C CYS A 43 58.65 0.69 -18.96
N SER A 44 58.95 0.87 -20.24
CA SER A 44 60.33 0.95 -20.74
C SER A 44 60.36 1.64 -22.10
N ASN A 45 61.56 1.97 -22.57
CA ASN A 45 61.80 2.60 -23.87
C ASN A 45 61.42 1.68 -25.06
N LYS A 46 61.13 0.40 -24.80
CA LYS A 46 60.68 -0.59 -25.79
C LYS A 46 59.19 -0.91 -25.65
N ALA A 47 58.49 -0.33 -24.66
CA ALA A 47 57.08 -0.57 -24.45
C ALA A 47 56.27 -0.03 -25.63
N ARG A 48 55.39 -0.87 -26.17
CA ARG A 48 54.48 -0.49 -27.25
C ARG A 48 53.06 -0.32 -26.69
N PRO A 49 52.32 0.69 -27.15
CA PRO A 49 50.91 0.83 -26.78
C PRO A 49 50.13 -0.39 -27.25
N VAL A 50 49.14 -0.79 -26.45
CA VAL A 50 48.17 -1.84 -26.78
C VAL A 50 47.12 -1.22 -27.69
N ASP A 51 46.86 -1.89 -28.81
CA ASP A 51 45.75 -1.56 -29.68
C ASP A 51 44.44 -2.01 -29.01
N LEU A 52 43.59 -1.04 -28.65
CA LEU A 52 42.31 -1.28 -28.02
C LEU A 52 41.21 -1.08 -29.06
N PRO A 53 40.24 -2.00 -29.17
CA PRO A 53 39.09 -1.78 -30.04
C PRO A 53 38.32 -0.55 -29.56
N ASP A 54 37.69 0.15 -30.51
CA ASP A 54 36.79 1.24 -30.17
C ASP A 54 35.71 0.74 -29.22
N PRO A 55 35.41 1.48 -28.12
CA PRO A 55 34.37 1.08 -27.20
C PRO A 55 33.02 1.06 -27.93
N VAL A 56 32.22 0.02 -27.67
CA VAL A 56 30.83 -0.01 -28.13
C VAL A 56 30.05 1.04 -27.35
N VAL A 57 29.74 2.15 -28.00
CA VAL A 57 28.91 3.22 -27.42
C VAL A 57 27.44 2.88 -27.70
N ILE A 58 26.71 2.49 -26.64
CA ILE A 58 25.26 2.32 -26.72
C ILE A 58 24.60 3.69 -26.50
N PRO A 59 23.84 4.25 -27.47
CA PRO A 59 23.20 5.54 -27.29
C PRO A 59 22.17 5.47 -26.17
N ALA A 60 22.14 6.50 -25.32
CA ALA A 60 21.11 6.62 -24.30
C ALA A 60 19.74 6.77 -24.99
N GLY A 61 18.79 5.91 -24.63
CA GLY A 61 17.38 6.05 -25.02
C GLY A 61 16.71 7.25 -24.36
N PRO A 62 15.41 7.50 -24.64
CA PRO A 62 14.67 8.55 -23.97
C PRO A 62 14.72 8.38 -22.45
N LYS A 63 14.85 9.49 -21.71
CA LYS A 63 14.86 9.48 -20.24
C LYS A 63 13.47 9.07 -19.75
N ALA A 64 13.40 7.97 -19.00
CA ALA A 64 12.17 7.56 -18.33
C ALA A 64 11.80 8.53 -17.19
N ASP A 65 10.51 8.83 -17.05
CA ASP A 65 9.97 9.59 -15.90
C ASP A 65 9.77 8.67 -14.68
N LEU A 66 10.89 8.31 -14.06
CA LEU A 66 10.90 7.44 -12.89
C LEU A 66 10.19 8.06 -11.69
N LEU A 67 10.21 9.40 -11.57
CA LEU A 67 9.57 10.12 -10.48
C LEU A 67 8.05 10.11 -10.62
N GLY A 68 7.52 10.37 -11.81
CA GLY A 68 6.09 10.28 -12.08
C GLY A 68 5.55 8.86 -11.91
N GLU A 69 6.29 7.84 -12.33
CA GLU A 69 5.93 6.44 -12.08
C GLU A 69 5.89 6.09 -10.59
N ALA A 70 6.92 6.52 -9.84
CA ALA A 70 6.96 6.31 -8.40
C ALA A 70 5.78 7.00 -7.70
N LYS A 71 5.42 8.22 -8.11
CA LYS A 71 4.27 8.96 -7.59
C LYS A 71 2.96 8.23 -7.87
N ARG A 72 2.72 7.81 -9.12
CA ARG A 72 1.51 7.06 -9.51
C ARG A 72 1.36 5.77 -8.70
N ARG A 73 2.45 5.03 -8.49
CA ARG A 73 2.46 3.81 -7.67
C ARG A 73 2.08 4.09 -6.21
N ARG A 74 2.63 5.15 -5.62
CA ARG A 74 2.30 5.57 -4.24
C ARG A 74 0.85 6.00 -4.11
N GLU A 75 0.32 6.78 -5.05
CA GLU A 75 -1.07 7.22 -5.06
C GLU A 75 -2.05 6.06 -5.22
N ALA A 76 -1.76 5.12 -6.13
CA ALA A 76 -2.55 3.91 -6.29
C ALA A 76 -2.53 3.05 -5.01
N GLY A 77 -1.35 2.84 -4.42
CA GLY A 77 -1.21 2.09 -3.17
C GLY A 77 -1.86 2.77 -1.97
N THR A 78 -1.93 4.10 -1.94
CA THR A 78 -2.65 4.85 -0.90
C THR A 78 -4.15 4.67 -1.05
N ARG A 79 -4.69 4.91 -2.26
CA ARG A 79 -6.11 4.70 -2.54
C ARG A 79 -6.60 3.28 -2.23
N ALA A 80 -5.80 2.27 -2.54
CA ALA A 80 -6.15 0.88 -2.26
C ALA A 80 -6.20 0.59 -0.74
N ARG A 81 -5.27 1.15 0.03
CA ARG A 81 -5.26 1.02 1.51
C ARG A 81 -6.42 1.77 2.12
N ASP A 82 -6.65 3.02 1.72
CA ASP A 82 -7.74 3.84 2.24
C ASP A 82 -9.11 3.18 1.98
N ALA A 83 -9.29 2.56 0.81
CA ALA A 83 -10.51 1.81 0.49
C ALA A 83 -10.68 0.58 1.40
N ALA A 84 -9.63 -0.23 1.57
CA ALA A 84 -9.68 -1.41 2.45
C ALA A 84 -9.92 -1.02 3.91
N ASP A 85 -9.29 0.05 4.39
CA ASP A 85 -9.48 0.58 5.75
C ASP A 85 -10.92 1.08 5.93
N ALA A 86 -11.48 1.78 4.94
CA ALA A 86 -12.87 2.26 4.99
C ALA A 86 -13.87 1.09 5.05
N GLU A 87 -13.67 0.04 4.25
CA GLU A 87 -14.50 -1.17 4.30
C GLU A 87 -14.40 -1.86 5.67
N TRP A 88 -13.19 -2.01 6.20
CA TRP A 88 -12.96 -2.61 7.51
C TRP A 88 -13.62 -1.81 8.64
N VAL A 89 -13.49 -0.48 8.63
CA VAL A 89 -14.14 0.40 9.63
C VAL A 89 -15.65 0.27 9.54
N ALA A 90 -16.24 0.29 8.34
CA ALA A 90 -17.68 0.17 8.17
C ALA A 90 -18.22 -1.17 8.70
N GLU A 91 -17.53 -2.28 8.42
CA GLU A 91 -17.90 -3.60 8.94
C GLU A 91 -17.73 -3.67 10.46
N HIS A 92 -16.63 -3.13 10.99
CA HIS A 92 -16.36 -3.09 12.42
C HIS A 92 -17.44 -2.33 13.18
N GLU A 93 -17.79 -1.13 12.72
CA GLU A 93 -18.83 -0.30 13.32
C GLU A 93 -20.19 -0.99 13.28
N LYS A 94 -20.54 -1.63 12.15
CA LYS A 94 -21.78 -2.41 12.05
C LYS A 94 -21.82 -3.55 13.07
N ARG A 95 -20.73 -4.32 13.19
CA ARG A 95 -20.63 -5.41 14.17
C ARG A 95 -20.71 -4.90 15.59
N LYS A 96 -20.02 -3.80 15.91
CA LYS A 96 -20.08 -3.15 17.23
C LYS A 96 -21.48 -2.66 17.57
N ALA A 97 -22.16 -2.00 16.65
CA ALA A 97 -23.53 -1.54 16.83
C ALA A 97 -24.49 -2.72 17.06
N GLU A 98 -24.32 -3.82 16.33
CA GLU A 98 -25.12 -5.04 16.54
C GLU A 98 -24.85 -5.67 17.92
N GLU A 99 -23.58 -5.84 18.31
CA GLU A 99 -23.19 -6.34 19.62
C GLU A 99 -23.79 -5.50 20.75
N GLU A 100 -23.70 -4.17 20.66
CA GLU A 100 -24.23 -3.25 21.67
C GLU A 100 -25.76 -3.28 21.72
N ARG A 101 -26.45 -3.41 20.57
CA ARG A 101 -27.91 -3.58 20.52
C ARG A 101 -28.34 -4.88 21.19
N LEU A 102 -27.66 -5.99 20.91
CA LEU A 102 -27.93 -7.28 21.55
C LEU A 102 -27.64 -7.23 23.05
N ARG A 103 -26.54 -6.59 23.46
CA ARG A 103 -26.17 -6.38 24.86
C ARG A 103 -27.23 -5.55 25.58
N SER A 104 -27.62 -4.43 25.00
CA SER A 104 -28.65 -3.53 25.53
C SER A 104 -29.96 -4.29 25.74
N GLY A 105 -30.42 -5.06 24.75
CA GLY A 105 -31.63 -5.88 24.90
C GLY A 105 -31.55 -6.91 26.03
N ARG A 106 -30.37 -7.53 26.26
CA ARG A 106 -30.19 -8.45 27.40
C ARG A 106 -30.30 -7.71 28.74
N ILE A 107 -29.69 -6.54 28.84
CA ILE A 107 -29.69 -5.72 30.07
C ILE A 107 -31.10 -5.20 30.35
N THR A 108 -31.80 -4.67 29.35
CA THR A 108 -33.16 -4.13 29.47
C THR A 108 -34.25 -5.20 29.44
N ARG A 109 -33.87 -6.48 29.42
CA ARG A 109 -34.80 -7.63 29.32
C ARG A 109 -35.81 -7.49 28.18
N THR A 110 -35.36 -6.96 27.04
CA THR A 110 -36.18 -6.77 25.84
C THR A 110 -35.66 -7.65 24.71
N VAL A 111 -36.53 -8.46 24.13
CA VAL A 111 -36.17 -9.30 22.98
C VAL A 111 -36.01 -8.44 21.74
N VAL A 112 -34.85 -8.55 21.09
CA VAL A 112 -34.54 -7.87 19.84
C VAL A 112 -34.07 -8.87 18.79
N GLU A 113 -34.14 -8.50 17.51
CA GLU A 113 -33.67 -9.33 16.39
C GLU A 113 -32.19 -9.75 16.58
N GLY A 114 -31.77 -10.88 16.04
CA GLY A 114 -30.42 -11.43 16.16
C GLY A 114 -30.11 -12.16 17.49
N MET A 115 -30.92 -11.97 18.53
CA MET A 115 -30.77 -12.72 19.79
C MET A 115 -30.90 -14.23 19.59
N SER A 116 -30.22 -15.02 20.41
CA SER A 116 -30.35 -16.48 20.37
C SER A 116 -31.62 -16.94 21.09
N ALA A 117 -32.11 -18.14 20.75
CA ALA A 117 -33.20 -18.80 21.47
C ALA A 117 -32.96 -18.91 22.99
N GLY A 118 -31.71 -19.16 23.41
CA GLY A 118 -31.34 -19.21 24.82
C GLY A 118 -31.44 -17.86 25.53
N ASP A 119 -31.18 -16.75 24.83
CA ASP A 119 -31.34 -15.41 25.39
C ASP A 119 -32.81 -15.06 25.60
N VAL A 120 -33.65 -15.41 24.63
CA VAL A 120 -35.10 -15.22 24.73
C VAL A 120 -35.66 -16.01 25.91
N ARG A 121 -35.24 -17.27 26.10
CA ARG A 121 -35.62 -18.07 27.29
C ARG A 121 -35.15 -17.44 28.60
N ARG A 122 -33.95 -16.87 28.64
CA ARG A 122 -33.45 -16.19 29.85
C ARG A 122 -34.28 -14.96 30.21
N ILE A 123 -34.82 -14.27 29.21
CA ILE A 123 -35.61 -13.04 29.38
C ILE A 123 -37.06 -13.35 29.77
N HIS A 124 -37.74 -14.24 29.04
CA HIS A 124 -39.19 -14.51 29.19
C HIS A 124 -39.55 -15.89 29.74
N GLY A 125 -38.58 -16.76 30.01
CA GLY A 125 -38.81 -18.16 30.39
C GLY A 125 -39.17 -19.05 29.20
N GLU A 126 -39.84 -20.16 29.48
CA GLU A 126 -40.29 -21.07 28.43
C GLU A 126 -41.50 -20.52 27.68
N PRO A 127 -41.56 -20.68 26.35
CA PRO A 127 -42.69 -20.24 25.56
C PRO A 127 -43.93 -21.11 25.85
N ALA A 128 -45.10 -20.47 25.84
CA ALA A 128 -46.37 -21.18 26.00
C ALA A 128 -46.71 -22.06 24.79
N VAL A 129 -46.30 -21.62 23.58
CA VAL A 129 -46.52 -22.37 22.34
C VAL A 129 -45.28 -22.27 21.46
N VAL A 130 -44.86 -23.40 20.90
CA VAL A 130 -43.79 -23.48 19.88
C VAL A 130 -44.38 -24.07 18.60
N SER A 131 -44.25 -23.34 17.50
CA SER A 131 -44.60 -23.81 16.15
C SER A 131 -43.35 -23.88 15.30
N LYS A 132 -43.15 -25.00 14.60
CA LYS A 132 -42.04 -25.19 13.66
C LYS A 132 -42.61 -25.42 12.27
N ARG A 133 -42.05 -24.74 11.29
CA ARG A 133 -42.36 -24.91 9.88
C ARG A 133 -41.08 -25.07 9.10
N GLU A 134 -40.93 -26.22 8.45
CA GLU A 134 -39.83 -26.49 7.55
C GLU A 134 -40.22 -26.12 6.12
N SER A 135 -39.26 -25.63 5.36
CA SER A 135 -39.44 -25.19 3.97
C SER A 135 -38.13 -25.38 3.21
N LYS A 136 -38.16 -25.23 1.87
CA LYS A 136 -36.93 -25.24 1.06
C LYS A 136 -35.91 -24.18 1.50
N SER A 137 -36.36 -23.09 2.11
CA SER A 137 -35.51 -22.01 2.65
C SER A 137 -35.03 -22.26 4.09
N GLY A 138 -35.26 -23.44 4.65
CA GLY A 138 -34.85 -23.81 6.00
C GLY A 138 -36.00 -23.87 7.02
N ILE A 139 -35.62 -24.01 8.29
CA ILE A 139 -36.54 -24.18 9.42
C ILE A 139 -36.87 -22.81 10.01
N ARG A 140 -38.16 -22.47 10.02
CA ARG A 140 -38.70 -21.33 10.74
C ARG A 140 -39.40 -21.82 12.01
N GLU A 141 -38.97 -21.32 13.15
CA GLU A 141 -39.57 -21.62 14.45
C GLU A 141 -40.24 -20.37 15.00
N THR A 142 -41.42 -20.47 15.59
CA THR A 142 -42.13 -19.33 16.20
C THR A 142 -42.58 -19.69 17.59
N TRP A 143 -42.13 -18.90 18.54
CA TRP A 143 -42.46 -19.01 19.95
C TRP A 143 -43.52 -17.98 20.30
N SER A 144 -44.46 -18.35 21.15
CA SER A 144 -45.51 -17.46 21.63
C SER A 144 -45.53 -17.45 23.15
N TYR A 145 -45.47 -16.25 23.73
CA TYR A 145 -45.52 -16.01 25.16
C TYR A 145 -46.86 -15.34 25.50
N ALA A 146 -47.50 -15.79 26.58
CA ALA A 146 -48.61 -15.08 27.19
C ALA A 146 -48.04 -14.01 28.13
N LEU A 147 -48.48 -12.77 27.96
CA LEU A 147 -48.15 -11.64 28.82
C LEU A 147 -49.41 -11.17 29.56
N ASP A 148 -49.24 -10.24 30.48
CA ASP A 148 -50.36 -9.67 31.23
C ASP A 148 -51.37 -8.95 30.32
N GLY A 149 -52.65 -9.09 30.66
CA GLY A 149 -53.77 -8.44 29.96
C GLY A 149 -54.06 -9.05 28.58
N ASP A 150 -54.01 -10.38 28.47
CA ASP A 150 -54.27 -11.15 27.22
C ASP A 150 -53.36 -10.82 26.04
N ARG A 151 -52.28 -10.07 26.27
CA ARG A 151 -51.27 -9.76 25.26
C ARG A 151 -50.43 -10.99 24.95
N ARG A 152 -50.03 -11.13 23.68
CA ARG A 152 -49.15 -12.22 23.25
C ARG A 152 -47.92 -11.69 22.53
N LEU A 153 -46.75 -12.11 22.98
CA LEU A 153 -45.49 -11.86 22.30
C LEU A 153 -45.15 -13.06 21.41
N HIS A 154 -45.04 -12.82 20.11
CA HIS A 154 -44.58 -13.80 19.13
C HIS A 154 -43.13 -13.50 18.73
N VAL A 155 -42.27 -14.50 18.85
CA VAL A 155 -40.84 -14.41 18.49
C VAL A 155 -40.57 -15.46 17.43
N THR A 156 -40.19 -15.04 16.23
CA THR A 156 -39.87 -15.95 15.13
C THR A 156 -38.36 -16.08 14.98
N PHE A 157 -37.86 -17.30 14.88
CA PHE A 157 -36.48 -17.65 14.65
C PHE A 157 -36.24 -18.12 13.23
N SER A 158 -35.07 -17.73 12.70
CA SER A 158 -34.46 -18.28 11.50
C SER A 158 -33.02 -18.63 11.86
N GLU A 159 -32.58 -19.85 11.54
CA GLU A 159 -31.21 -20.30 11.85
C GLU A 159 -30.81 -20.14 13.33
N GLY A 160 -31.76 -20.36 14.24
CA GLY A 160 -31.53 -20.25 15.69
C GLY A 160 -31.44 -18.82 16.25
N ARG A 161 -31.65 -17.79 15.42
CA ARG A 161 -31.65 -16.37 15.81
C ARG A 161 -33.01 -15.73 15.61
N VAL A 162 -33.37 -14.77 16.46
CA VAL A 162 -34.60 -13.99 16.31
C VAL A 162 -34.56 -13.24 14.99
N SER A 163 -35.54 -13.50 14.15
CA SER A 163 -35.73 -12.88 12.84
C SER A 163 -36.90 -11.89 12.81
N SER A 164 -37.84 -12.01 13.76
CA SER A 164 -38.86 -10.98 13.98
C SER A 164 -39.48 -11.12 15.37
N VAL A 165 -39.95 -9.99 15.90
CA VAL A 165 -40.68 -9.90 17.17
C VAL A 165 -42.00 -9.18 16.91
N ARG A 166 -43.12 -9.76 17.33
CA ARG A 166 -44.45 -9.18 17.13
C ARG A 166 -45.27 -9.26 18.42
N MET A 167 -45.77 -8.11 18.86
CA MET A 167 -46.77 -8.06 19.92
C MET A 167 -48.17 -8.18 19.31
N ARG A 168 -49.05 -8.96 19.93
CA ARG A 168 -50.48 -8.98 19.65
C ARG A 168 -51.23 -8.50 20.88
N GLU A 169 -52.13 -7.56 20.67
CA GLU A 169 -53.04 -7.05 21.68
C GLU A 169 -54.34 -7.86 21.70
N PRO A 170 -55.07 -7.89 22.83
CA PRO A 170 -56.40 -8.47 22.89
C PRO A 170 -57.34 -7.77 21.89
N LYS A 171 -58.27 -8.54 21.32
CA LYS A 171 -59.37 -7.96 20.54
C LYS A 171 -60.30 -7.24 21.52
N GLN A 172 -60.56 -5.96 21.28
CA GLN A 172 -61.59 -5.18 21.98
C GLN A 172 -62.98 -5.70 21.67
#